data_AF-A0A917CF03-F1
#
_entry.id   AF-A0A917CF03-F1
#
_cell.length_a   1.000
_cell.length_b   1.000
_cell.length_c   1.000
_cell.angle_alpha   90.00
_cell.angle_beta   90.00
_cell.angle_gamma   90.00
#
_symmetry.space_group_name_H-M   'P 1'
#
loop_
_entity.id
_entity.type
_entity.pdbx_description
1 polymer ?
#
loop_
_entity_poly.entity_id
_entity_poly.type
_entity_poly.pdbx_seq_one_letter_code
_entity_poly.pdbx_strand_id
1 'polypeptide(L)'
;MSEPFLAEIRIVGFNFAPRGWAFCDGQILPINQNQSLYSLLGTTYGGDGRTSFALPDVRGRVPIHVGNSGGGTHHTLGQKTGEETHTLSVAEMPQHQHPVNGTGNTATEATPNSNLLPAVNNGKPYASTASAPMGDNTIAPVGGGQAHNNMQPYLAMNYCIALQGLFPSRN
;
A
#
# COMPACT_ATOMS: atom_id res chain seq x y z
N MET A 1 -16.29 -36.71 0.42
CA MET A 1 -15.54 -35.44 0.28
C MET A 1 -14.14 -35.72 0.81
N SER A 2 -13.08 -35.38 0.08
CA SER A 2 -11.70 -35.62 0.56
C SER A 2 -11.46 -34.85 1.86
N GLU A 3 -10.91 -35.52 2.87
CA GLU A 3 -10.51 -34.90 4.12
C GLU A 3 -9.43 -33.83 3.82
N PRO A 4 -9.57 -32.58 4.31
CA PRO A 4 -8.59 -31.53 4.05
C PRO A 4 -7.29 -31.80 4.81
N PHE A 5 -6.19 -31.19 4.37
CA PHE A 5 -5.01 -31.13 5.22
C PHE A 5 -5.25 -30.15 6.37
N LEU A 6 -4.68 -30.45 7.54
CA LEU A 6 -4.65 -29.51 8.64
C LEU A 6 -3.89 -28.24 8.21
N ALA A 7 -4.42 -27.07 8.57
CA ALA A 7 -3.93 -25.76 8.14
C ALA A 7 -4.12 -25.44 6.63
N GLU A 8 -4.85 -26.27 5.88
CA GLU A 8 -5.19 -25.95 4.49
C GLU A 8 -6.09 -24.71 4.41
N ILE A 9 -5.75 -23.77 3.54
CA ILE A 9 -6.52 -22.55 3.30
C ILE A 9 -7.30 -22.72 1.99
N ARG A 10 -8.59 -22.40 2.00
CA ARG A 10 -9.45 -22.38 0.82
C ARG A 10 -10.23 -21.08 0.69
N ILE A 11 -10.43 -20.65 -0.55
CA ILE A 11 -11.37 -19.58 -0.89
C ILE A 11 -12.77 -20.19 -0.98
N VAL A 12 -13.74 -19.51 -0.35
CA VAL A 12 -15.13 -19.97 -0.28
C VAL A 12 -16.09 -18.83 -0.61
N GLY A 13 -17.23 -19.18 -1.21
CA GLY A 13 -18.27 -18.22 -1.62
C GLY A 13 -19.38 -17.99 -0.57
N PHE A 14 -19.37 -18.73 0.54
CA PHE A 14 -20.38 -18.61 1.61
C PHE A 14 -19.87 -17.73 2.77
N ASN A 15 -20.79 -17.22 3.60
CA ASN A 15 -20.53 -16.23 4.64
C ASN A 15 -20.34 -16.79 6.07
N PHE A 16 -20.11 -18.09 6.22
CA PHE A 16 -19.86 -18.73 7.51
C PHE A 16 -18.69 -19.72 7.40
N ALA A 17 -17.94 -19.92 8.48
CA ALA A 17 -16.94 -20.97 8.55
C ALA A 17 -17.62 -22.33 8.84
N PRO A 18 -17.46 -23.36 7.98
CA PRO A 18 -18.02 -24.68 8.24
C PRO A 18 -17.42 -25.31 9.50
N ARG A 19 -18.07 -26.34 10.04
CA ARG A 19 -17.53 -27.07 11.21
C ARG A 19 -16.13 -27.60 10.91
N GLY A 20 -15.18 -27.36 11.82
CA GLY A 20 -13.78 -27.75 11.65
C GLY A 20 -12.96 -26.77 10.80
N TRP A 21 -13.52 -25.60 10.46
CA TRP A 21 -12.85 -24.50 9.78
C TRP A 21 -13.01 -23.21 10.59
N ALA A 22 -12.12 -22.25 10.35
CA ALA A 22 -12.25 -20.87 10.82
C ALA A 22 -11.95 -19.90 9.68
N PHE A 23 -12.40 -18.66 9.79
CA PHE A 23 -12.00 -17.61 8.87
C PHE A 23 -10.53 -17.25 9.06
N CYS A 24 -9.88 -16.82 7.97
CA CYS A 24 -8.54 -16.25 8.00
C CYS A 24 -8.60 -14.74 8.34
N ASP A 25 -9.09 -14.41 9.54
CA ASP A 25 -9.29 -13.04 10.02
C ASP A 25 -8.38 -12.64 11.20
N GLY A 26 -7.34 -13.43 11.47
CA GLY A 26 -6.39 -13.15 12.55
C GLY A 26 -6.83 -13.61 13.94
N GLN A 27 -7.85 -14.46 14.05
CA GLN A 27 -8.31 -14.98 15.34
C GLN A 27 -7.17 -15.60 16.18
N ILE A 28 -7.15 -15.27 17.48
CA ILE A 28 -6.26 -15.90 18.47
C ILE A 28 -6.89 -17.18 18.99
N LEU A 29 -6.14 -18.28 18.95
CA LEU A 29 -6.56 -19.59 19.43
C LEU A 29 -5.66 -20.09 20.55
N PRO A 30 -6.22 -20.83 21.53
CA PRO A 30 -5.43 -21.39 22.60
C PRO A 30 -4.67 -22.64 22.11
N ILE A 31 -3.38 -22.71 22.46
CA ILE A 31 -2.47 -23.80 22.04
C ILE A 31 -2.92 -25.14 22.63
N ASN A 32 -3.39 -25.15 23.88
CA ASN A 32 -3.80 -26.37 24.59
C ASN A 32 -4.90 -27.18 23.86
N GLN A 33 -5.76 -26.53 23.10
CA GLN A 33 -6.85 -27.15 22.34
C GLN A 33 -6.49 -27.39 20.87
N ASN A 34 -5.40 -26.82 20.37
CA ASN A 34 -5.04 -26.79 18.94
C ASN A 34 -3.55 -27.11 18.71
N GLN A 35 -3.01 -28.05 19.49
CA GLN A 35 -1.58 -28.39 19.49
C GLN A 35 -1.05 -28.77 18.10
N SER A 36 -1.82 -29.56 17.34
CA SER A 36 -1.46 -29.99 15.99
C SER A 36 -1.40 -28.80 15.03
N LEU A 37 -2.38 -27.89 15.08
CA LEU A 37 -2.40 -26.69 14.25
C LEU A 37 -1.25 -25.74 14.62
N TYR A 38 -1.00 -25.56 15.92
CA TYR A 38 0.13 -24.78 16.42
C TYR A 38 1.48 -25.34 15.95
N SER A 39 1.66 -26.66 15.90
CA SER A 39 2.90 -27.27 15.41
C SER A 39 3.21 -26.96 13.93
N LEU A 40 2.19 -26.59 13.15
CA LEU A 40 2.32 -26.18 11.74
C LEU A 40 2.53 -24.67 11.60
N LEU A 41 1.70 -23.86 12.28
CA LEU A 41 1.69 -22.40 12.10
C LEU A 41 2.69 -21.66 13.01
N GLY A 42 3.00 -22.25 14.17
CA GLY A 42 3.77 -21.60 15.23
C GLY A 42 3.15 -20.26 15.63
N THR A 43 4.01 -19.26 15.84
CA THR A 43 3.62 -17.87 16.13
C THR A 43 3.71 -16.96 14.90
N THR A 44 3.81 -17.52 13.70
CA THR A 44 4.04 -16.79 12.44
C THR A 44 3.04 -15.63 12.23
N TYR A 45 1.79 -15.83 12.65
CA TYR A 45 0.73 -14.85 12.48
C TYR A 45 0.39 -14.06 13.76
N GLY A 46 1.06 -14.35 14.88
CA GLY A 46 0.82 -13.72 16.19
C GLY A 46 0.59 -14.71 17.33
N GLY A 47 0.16 -14.18 18.48
CA GLY A 47 0.02 -14.88 19.76
C GLY A 47 1.29 -14.84 20.60
N ASP A 48 1.21 -15.38 21.82
CA ASP A 48 2.30 -15.34 22.81
C ASP A 48 3.26 -16.55 22.71
N GLY A 49 2.92 -17.57 21.91
CA GLY A 49 3.70 -18.80 21.73
C GLY A 49 3.77 -19.69 22.98
N ARG A 50 3.05 -19.34 24.03
CA ARG A 50 3.00 -20.08 25.31
C ARG A 50 1.63 -20.66 25.57
N THR A 51 0.62 -19.80 25.48
CA THR A 51 -0.79 -20.17 25.71
C THR A 51 -1.62 -20.03 24.44
N SER A 52 -1.14 -19.25 23.47
CA SER A 52 -1.91 -18.79 22.31
C SER A 52 -1.06 -18.64 21.05
N PHE A 53 -1.71 -18.76 19.91
CA PHE A 53 -1.19 -18.46 18.57
C PHE A 53 -2.30 -17.84 17.73
N ALA A 54 -1.95 -17.21 16.61
CA ALA A 54 -2.92 -16.60 15.71
C ALA A 54 -3.10 -17.38 14.40
N LEU A 55 -4.29 -17.29 13.84
CA LEU A 55 -4.56 -17.64 12.44
C LEU A 55 -4.05 -16.53 11.49
N PRO A 56 -3.87 -16.83 10.19
CA PRO A 56 -3.61 -15.79 9.19
C PRO A 56 -4.72 -14.74 9.17
N ASP A 57 -4.36 -13.48 8.89
CA ASP A 57 -5.30 -12.40 8.61
C ASP A 57 -5.11 -11.94 7.16
N VAL A 58 -6.06 -12.29 6.29
CA VAL A 58 -6.02 -11.99 4.86
C VAL A 58 -7.04 -10.92 4.45
N ARG A 59 -7.68 -10.25 5.40
CA ARG A 59 -8.60 -9.14 5.10
C ARG A 59 -7.82 -7.98 4.46
N GLY A 60 -8.26 -7.53 3.29
CA GLY A 60 -7.57 -6.50 2.50
C GLY A 60 -6.24 -6.97 1.89
N ARG A 61 -6.00 -8.29 1.76
CA ARG A 61 -4.71 -8.83 1.30
C ARG A 61 -4.85 -9.82 0.16
N VAL A 62 -3.89 -9.78 -0.74
CA VAL A 62 -3.71 -10.77 -1.80
C VAL A 62 -2.58 -11.73 -1.38
N PRO A 63 -2.84 -13.04 -1.28
CA PRO A 63 -1.79 -14.02 -0.98
C PRO A 63 -0.73 -14.07 -2.10
N ILE A 64 0.53 -14.15 -1.71
CA ILE A 64 1.67 -14.38 -2.62
C ILE A 64 2.50 -15.57 -2.13
N HIS A 65 3.24 -16.20 -3.04
CA HIS A 65 4.12 -17.31 -2.68
C HIS A 65 5.30 -16.82 -1.82
N VAL A 66 5.71 -17.65 -0.86
CA VAL A 66 6.91 -17.40 -0.04
C VAL A 66 8.19 -17.65 -0.83
N GLY A 67 9.25 -16.95 -0.46
CA GLY A 67 10.57 -17.09 -1.08
C GLY A 67 10.92 -15.91 -1.99
N ASN A 68 11.91 -16.14 -2.86
CA ASN A 68 12.42 -15.10 -3.74
C ASN A 68 11.47 -14.89 -4.91
N SER A 69 11.03 -13.66 -5.12
CA SER A 69 10.43 -13.26 -6.38
C SER A 69 11.51 -13.16 -7.46
N GLY A 70 11.12 -13.33 -8.73
CA GLY A 70 12.04 -13.15 -9.87
C GLY A 70 12.66 -11.76 -9.96
N GLY A 71 12.13 -10.77 -9.23
CA GLY A 71 12.65 -9.42 -9.11
C GLY A 71 13.63 -9.20 -7.96
N GLY A 72 14.04 -10.25 -7.23
CA GLY A 72 15.04 -10.17 -6.16
C GLY A 72 14.49 -9.84 -4.76
N THR A 73 13.18 -9.60 -4.61
CA THR A 73 12.55 -9.39 -3.30
C THR A 73 12.30 -10.75 -2.63
N HIS A 74 12.74 -10.92 -1.39
CA HIS A 74 12.45 -12.11 -0.59
C HIS A 74 11.19 -11.91 0.27
N HIS A 75 10.23 -12.82 0.16
CA HIS A 75 9.00 -12.83 0.95
C HIS A 75 9.03 -13.92 2.02
N THR A 76 8.96 -13.51 3.29
CA THR A 76 8.87 -14.45 4.41
C THR A 76 7.41 -14.80 4.70
N LEU A 77 7.18 -15.99 5.26
CA LEU A 77 5.82 -16.42 5.62
C LEU A 77 5.23 -15.48 6.66
N GLY A 78 3.97 -15.05 6.46
CA GLY A 78 3.29 -14.13 7.36
C GLY A 78 3.67 -12.65 7.18
N GLN A 79 4.61 -12.33 6.28
CA GLN A 79 4.94 -10.94 5.96
C GLN A 79 3.71 -10.19 5.43
N LYS A 80 3.43 -9.02 6.02
CA LYS A 80 2.35 -8.10 5.60
C LYS A 80 2.99 -6.88 4.94
N THR A 81 2.88 -6.78 3.62
CA THR A 81 3.43 -5.66 2.83
C THR A 81 2.42 -5.22 1.76
N GLY A 82 2.74 -4.16 1.02
CA GLY A 82 1.88 -3.53 0.03
C GLY A 82 1.02 -2.40 0.60
N GLU A 83 0.40 -1.63 -0.29
CA GLU A 83 -0.44 -0.48 0.04
C GLU A 83 -1.72 -0.49 -0.81
N GLU A 84 -2.89 -0.26 -0.18
CA GLU A 84 -4.18 -0.16 -0.88
C GLU A 84 -4.33 1.19 -1.60
N THR A 85 -3.69 2.22 -1.09
CA THR A 85 -3.64 3.57 -1.68
C THR A 85 -2.21 4.05 -1.73
N HIS A 86 -1.81 4.69 -2.83
CA HIS A 86 -0.45 5.18 -3.05
C HIS A 86 -0.47 6.68 -3.35
N THR A 87 0.43 7.44 -2.72
CA THR A 87 0.69 8.84 -3.07
C THR A 87 1.98 8.90 -3.87
N LEU A 88 1.90 9.37 -5.11
CA LEU A 88 3.07 9.49 -5.99
C LEU A 88 4.15 10.39 -5.37
N SER A 89 5.37 9.87 -5.35
CA SER A 89 6.57 10.62 -5.06
C SER A 89 7.10 11.35 -6.30
N VAL A 90 8.02 12.30 -6.09
CA VAL A 90 8.68 13.02 -7.19
C VAL A 90 9.43 12.08 -8.14
N ALA A 91 9.98 10.97 -7.63
CA ALA A 91 10.69 9.99 -8.45
C ALA A 91 9.77 9.15 -9.34
N GLU A 92 8.47 9.06 -9.01
CA GLU A 92 7.46 8.33 -9.78
C GLU A 92 6.77 9.23 -10.82
N MET A 93 7.08 10.53 -10.84
CA MET A 93 6.58 11.47 -11.84
C MET A 93 7.59 11.64 -12.99
N PRO A 94 7.14 11.58 -14.26
CA PRO A 94 7.99 11.97 -15.38
C PRO A 94 8.53 13.38 -15.22
N GLN A 95 9.73 13.62 -15.76
CA GLN A 95 10.28 14.97 -15.84
C GLN A 95 9.31 15.86 -16.63
N HIS A 96 8.91 16.96 -16.00
CA HIS A 96 8.02 17.96 -16.56
C HIS A 96 8.53 19.36 -16.19
N GLN A 97 7.94 20.38 -16.79
CA GLN A 97 8.29 21.78 -16.54
C GLN A 97 7.01 22.59 -16.33
N HIS A 98 7.11 23.60 -15.47
CA HIS A 98 6.06 24.60 -15.29
C HIS A 98 6.48 25.87 -16.05
N PRO A 99 5.78 26.25 -17.13
CA PRO A 99 6.09 27.48 -17.83
C PRO A 99 5.79 28.68 -16.94
N VAL A 100 6.68 29.66 -16.95
CA VAL A 100 6.47 30.95 -16.29
C VAL A 100 5.50 31.77 -17.13
N ASN A 101 4.41 32.25 -16.52
CA ASN A 101 3.48 33.16 -17.18
C ASN A 101 3.95 34.62 -17.05
N GLY A 102 3.94 35.34 -18.16
CA GLY A 102 4.20 36.77 -18.23
C GLY A 102 3.11 37.52 -19.00
N THR A 103 3.16 38.84 -18.98
CA THR A 103 2.28 39.75 -19.71
C THR A 103 3.04 40.47 -20.83
N GLY A 104 2.37 40.70 -21.96
CA GLY A 104 2.89 41.52 -23.05
C GLY A 104 2.89 43.02 -22.76
N ASN A 105 2.31 43.44 -21.63
CA ASN A 105 2.23 44.86 -21.24
C ASN A 105 3.58 45.36 -20.71
N THR A 106 3.87 46.64 -20.96
CA THR A 106 5.04 47.32 -20.40
C THR A 106 4.90 47.45 -18.88
N ALA A 107 6.01 47.30 -18.16
CA ALA A 107 6.05 47.43 -16.70
C ALA A 107 5.54 48.80 -16.23
N THR A 108 4.64 48.79 -15.24
CA THR A 108 4.17 50.01 -14.54
C THR A 108 4.83 50.18 -13.18
N GLU A 109 5.40 49.11 -12.62
CA GLU A 109 6.02 49.06 -11.30
C GLU A 109 7.41 48.44 -11.39
N ALA A 110 8.33 48.91 -10.55
CA ALA A 110 9.70 48.39 -10.48
C ALA A 110 9.82 47.14 -9.58
N THR A 111 8.77 46.79 -8.83
CA THR A 111 8.79 45.68 -7.87
C THR A 111 7.95 44.49 -8.33
N PRO A 112 8.42 43.25 -8.13
CA PRO A 112 7.68 42.04 -8.50
C PRO A 112 6.54 41.70 -7.54
N ASN A 113 6.43 42.35 -6.37
CA ASN A 113 5.48 41.98 -5.30
C ASN A 113 4.04 41.87 -5.81
N SER A 114 3.52 40.63 -5.87
CA SER A 114 2.19 40.31 -6.39
C SER A 114 1.92 40.71 -7.86
N ASN A 115 2.98 40.99 -8.63
CA ASN A 115 2.91 41.38 -10.05
C ASN A 115 3.37 40.24 -10.97
N LEU A 116 2.89 40.24 -12.22
CA LEU A 116 3.33 39.30 -13.27
C LEU A 116 4.63 39.76 -13.94
N LEU A 117 5.33 38.84 -14.62
CA LEU A 117 6.50 39.18 -15.43
C LEU A 117 6.10 40.08 -16.61
N PRO A 118 6.61 41.33 -16.75
CA PRO A 118 6.20 42.25 -17.80
C PRO A 118 6.98 42.04 -19.11
N ALA A 119 6.50 42.66 -20.19
CA ALA A 119 7.31 42.88 -21.39
C ALA A 119 8.30 44.02 -21.14
N VAL A 120 9.58 43.79 -21.45
CA VAL A 120 10.67 44.76 -21.30
C VAL A 120 11.11 45.27 -22.66
N ASN A 121 10.82 46.53 -22.96
CA ASN A 121 11.31 47.21 -24.17
C ASN A 121 12.75 47.74 -24.03
N ASN A 122 13.23 47.95 -22.79
CA ASN A 122 14.63 48.24 -22.48
C ASN A 122 14.87 48.12 -20.95
N GLY A 123 15.57 47.09 -20.49
CA GLY A 123 15.83 46.85 -19.07
C GLY A 123 16.01 45.36 -18.73
N LYS A 124 16.55 45.05 -17.54
CA LYS A 124 16.70 43.68 -17.05
C LYS A 124 15.50 43.30 -16.17
N PRO A 125 14.67 42.31 -16.55
CA PRO A 125 13.53 41.89 -15.73
C PRO A 125 13.92 41.08 -14.49
N TYR A 126 15.19 40.65 -14.39
CA TYR A 126 15.74 39.88 -13.27
C TYR A 126 16.91 40.61 -12.60
N ALA A 127 17.00 40.49 -11.28
CA ALA A 127 18.12 40.94 -10.46
C ALA A 127 18.86 39.73 -9.86
N SER A 128 20.14 39.89 -9.47
CA SER A 128 20.96 38.82 -8.90
C SER A 128 20.60 38.45 -7.46
N THR A 129 19.78 39.27 -6.80
CA THR A 129 19.29 39.05 -5.44
C THR A 129 17.76 39.11 -5.45
N ALA A 130 17.11 38.13 -4.82
CA ALA A 130 15.66 38.14 -4.65
C ALA A 130 15.23 39.33 -3.76
N SER A 131 14.21 40.08 -4.21
CA SER A 131 13.73 41.29 -3.52
C SER A 131 12.29 41.17 -3.01
N ALA A 132 11.42 40.46 -3.72
CA ALA A 132 10.03 40.19 -3.35
C ALA A 132 9.47 39.00 -4.18
N PRO A 133 8.43 38.30 -3.69
CA PRO A 133 7.76 37.24 -4.44
C PRO A 133 6.95 37.83 -5.61
N MET A 134 6.94 37.13 -6.76
CA MET A 134 6.02 37.45 -7.86
C MET A 134 4.58 37.06 -7.50
N GLY A 135 3.60 37.46 -8.31
CA GLY A 135 2.21 37.02 -8.12
C GLY A 135 2.06 35.49 -8.19
N ASP A 136 1.18 34.93 -7.37
CA ASP A 136 1.01 33.47 -7.22
C ASP A 136 0.66 32.75 -8.54
N ASN A 137 0.08 33.46 -9.51
CA ASN A 137 -0.26 32.93 -10.83
C ASN A 137 0.93 32.88 -11.81
N THR A 138 2.11 33.38 -11.43
CA THR A 138 3.31 33.37 -12.28
C THR A 138 3.85 31.96 -12.48
N ILE A 139 3.84 31.12 -11.44
CA ILE A 139 4.13 29.67 -11.50
C ILE A 139 3.16 28.98 -10.53
N ALA A 140 2.07 28.43 -11.06
CA ALA A 140 1.12 27.70 -10.24
C ALA A 140 1.59 26.24 -10.03
N PRO A 141 1.57 25.71 -8.79
CA PRO A 141 1.68 24.28 -8.58
C PRO A 141 0.45 23.57 -9.17
N VAL A 142 0.65 22.39 -9.75
CA VAL A 142 -0.43 21.56 -10.30
C VAL A 142 -0.40 20.20 -9.62
N GLY A 143 -1.57 19.72 -9.19
CA GLY A 143 -1.72 18.46 -8.45
C GLY A 143 -2.08 18.68 -6.97
N GLY A 144 -2.90 17.77 -6.42
CA GLY A 144 -3.40 17.86 -5.04
C GLY A 144 -2.67 16.98 -4.02
N GLY A 145 -1.65 16.22 -4.45
CA GLY A 145 -0.89 15.29 -3.60
C GLY A 145 -1.74 14.19 -2.95
N GLN A 146 -2.97 13.98 -3.41
CA GLN A 146 -3.87 12.98 -2.84
C GLN A 146 -3.48 11.59 -3.29
N ALA A 147 -3.61 10.62 -2.39
CA ALA A 147 -3.40 9.22 -2.72
C ALA A 147 -4.43 8.76 -3.75
N HIS A 148 -4.02 7.88 -4.66
CA HIS A 148 -4.93 7.18 -5.55
C HIS A 148 -5.10 5.73 -5.11
N ASN A 149 -6.21 5.11 -5.51
CA ASN A 149 -6.43 3.69 -5.32
C ASN A 149 -5.33 2.90 -6.07
N ASN A 150 -4.70 1.95 -5.39
CA ASN A 150 -3.67 1.06 -5.92
C ASN A 150 -4.15 -0.40 -6.01
N MET A 151 -5.39 -0.67 -5.65
CA MET A 151 -5.97 -2.02 -5.74
C MET A 151 -6.33 -2.36 -7.20
N GLN A 152 -5.86 -3.52 -7.66
CA GLN A 152 -6.36 -4.15 -8.89
C GLN A 152 -7.86 -4.45 -8.78
N PRO A 153 -8.61 -4.60 -9.88
CA PRO A 153 -10.00 -5.07 -9.82
C PRO A 153 -10.10 -6.38 -9.01
N TYR A 154 -11.00 -6.43 -8.03
CA TYR A 154 -11.13 -7.56 -7.12
C TYR A 154 -12.59 -7.95 -6.86
N LEU A 155 -12.78 -9.23 -6.51
CA LEU A 155 -14.02 -9.75 -5.95
C LEU A 155 -13.75 -10.22 -4.53
N ALA A 156 -14.49 -9.67 -3.56
CA ALA A 156 -14.35 -10.06 -2.17
C ALA A 156 -14.92 -11.46 -1.93
N MET A 157 -14.07 -12.38 -1.45
CA MET A 157 -14.44 -13.75 -1.08
C MET A 157 -13.85 -14.09 0.28
N ASN A 158 -14.45 -15.07 0.96
CA ASN A 158 -13.95 -15.50 2.25
C ASN A 158 -12.83 -16.50 2.10
N TYR A 159 -11.84 -16.40 2.98
CA TYR A 159 -10.80 -17.41 3.15
C TYR A 159 -11.06 -18.16 4.45
N CYS A 160 -11.05 -19.47 4.38
CA CYS A 160 -11.17 -20.35 5.54
C CYS A 160 -9.94 -21.24 5.67
N ILE A 161 -9.53 -21.51 6.90
CA ILE A 161 -8.46 -22.45 7.25
C ILE A 161 -9.04 -23.66 7.99
N ALA A 162 -8.57 -24.85 7.62
CA ALA A 162 -8.96 -26.09 8.27
C ALA A 162 -8.32 -26.20 9.68
N LEU A 163 -9.17 -26.24 10.71
CA LEU A 163 -8.78 -26.51 12.10
C LEU A 163 -8.68 -28.01 12.41
N GLN A 164 -9.28 -28.84 11.55
CA GLN A 164 -9.30 -30.30 11.65
C GLN A 164 -9.02 -30.89 10.27
N GLY A 165 -8.25 -31.96 10.20
CA GLY A 165 -7.88 -32.61 8.95
C GLY A 165 -6.66 -33.51 9.10
N LEU A 166 -6.18 -34.05 7.98
CA LEU A 166 -4.99 -34.89 7.92
C LEU A 166 -3.74 -34.05 8.22
N PHE A 167 -2.91 -34.51 9.15
CA PHE A 167 -1.64 -33.84 9.43
C PHE A 167 -0.69 -34.01 8.22
N PRO A 168 -0.15 -32.93 7.63
CA PRO A 168 0.75 -33.04 6.48
C PRO A 168 2.10 -33.61 6.93
N SER A 169 2.46 -34.80 6.43
CA SER A 169 3.78 -35.39 6.65
C SER A 169 4.84 -34.67 5.81
N ARG A 170 5.99 -34.36 6.40
CA ARG A 170 7.16 -33.89 5.66
C ARG A 170 7.84 -35.10 5.01
N ASN A 171 8.15 -35.02 3.72
CA ASN A 171 8.95 -36.00 2.99
C ASN A 171 10.45 -35.76 3.21
#